data_AF-Q5IWW1-F1
#
_entry.id   AF-Q5IWW1-F1
#
_cell.length_a   1.000
_cell.length_b   1.000
_cell.length_c   1.000
_cell.angle_alpha   90.00
_cell.angle_beta   90.00
_cell.angle_gamma   90.00
#
_symmetry.space_group_name_H-M   'P 1'
#
loop_
_entity.id
_entity.type
_entity.pdbx_description
1 polymer ?
#
loop_
_entity_poly.entity_id
_entity_poly.type
_entity_poly.pdbx_seq_one_letter_code
_entity_poly.pdbx_strand_id
1 'polypeptide(L)'
;AGSHVFTHAFQTRRPVSSVRGHLGRAPRVRAIAEVEWTDPPGPPKARVPEGTPVVPTMDLPSRPRRNRRSESVRRAFSETVLRPANFILPVFIHDGDASIPIASMPGVSRLGWKTGLVEEVARARSYGVNAIDLFP
;
A
#
# COMPACT_ATOMS: atom_id res chain seq x y z
N ALA A 1 16.68 -25.88 43.10
CA ALA A 1 17.86 -25.14 42.64
C ALA A 1 17.59 -24.68 41.21
N GLY A 2 17.57 -23.42 40.80
CA GLY A 2 17.81 -22.15 41.46
C GLY A 2 17.20 -21.06 40.56
N SER A 3 16.52 -20.11 41.17
CA SER A 3 15.75 -19.00 40.59
C SER A 3 16.65 -17.82 40.16
N HIS A 4 16.36 -17.17 39.03
CA HIS A 4 16.81 -15.81 38.66
C HIS A 4 15.61 -15.13 37.98
N VAL A 5 14.66 -14.50 38.69
CA VAL A 5 14.68 -13.21 39.40
C VAL A 5 15.13 -12.03 38.53
N PHE A 6 14.13 -11.34 37.97
CA PHE A 6 14.20 -9.99 37.41
C PHE A 6 14.53 -8.99 38.53
N THR A 7 15.59 -8.20 38.39
CA THR A 7 15.89 -7.08 39.31
C THR A 7 15.91 -5.75 38.56
N HIS A 8 14.94 -4.91 38.90
CA HIS A 8 14.93 -3.47 38.62
C HIS A 8 16.11 -2.79 39.31
N ALA A 9 16.96 -2.08 38.55
CA ALA A 9 17.96 -1.19 39.11
C ALA A 9 17.38 0.23 39.21
N PHE A 10 16.91 0.55 40.42
CA PHE A 10 16.47 1.86 40.87
C PHE A 10 17.72 2.73 41.12
N GLN A 11 17.96 3.74 40.28
CA GLN A 11 19.15 4.58 40.44
C GLN A 11 18.89 5.69 41.46
N THR A 12 19.55 5.56 42.61
CA THR A 12 19.48 6.46 43.76
C THR A 12 20.19 7.80 43.53
N ARG A 13 19.59 8.83 44.12
CA ARG A 13 19.94 10.26 44.10
C ARG A 13 21.37 10.54 44.59
N ARG A 14 22.09 11.45 43.91
CA ARG A 14 23.27 12.16 44.44
C ARG A 14 22.91 13.61 44.80
N PRO A 15 23.59 14.22 45.79
CA PRO A 15 23.10 15.41 46.48
C PRO A 15 23.33 16.72 45.72
N VAL A 16 22.46 17.66 46.05
CA VAL A 16 22.36 19.04 45.58
C VAL A 16 23.54 19.87 46.08
N SER A 17 24.33 20.46 45.18
CA SER A 17 25.14 21.64 45.49
C SER A 17 24.32 22.90 45.19
N SER A 18 24.03 23.63 46.26
CA SER A 18 23.38 24.93 46.24
C SER A 18 24.29 25.97 45.58
N VAL A 19 23.89 26.51 44.44
CA VAL A 19 24.43 27.77 43.91
C VAL A 19 23.36 28.85 44.04
N ARG A 20 23.60 29.78 44.96
CA ARG A 20 22.81 30.99 45.18
C ARG A 20 22.86 31.88 43.94
N GLY A 21 21.67 32.21 43.43
CA GLY A 21 21.26 33.55 43.01
C GLY A 21 22.08 34.29 41.96
N HIS A 22 21.61 34.25 40.71
CA HIS A 22 21.57 35.45 39.86
C HIS A 22 20.17 35.53 39.22
N LEU A 23 19.34 36.42 39.76
CA LEU A 23 18.16 36.93 39.06
C LEU A 23 18.65 37.63 37.79
N GLY A 24 18.50 36.99 36.64
CA GLY A 24 19.06 37.53 35.40
C GLY A 24 18.56 36.83 34.15
N ARG A 25 17.54 37.45 33.55
CA ARG A 25 17.13 37.35 32.14
C ARG A 25 16.28 36.13 31.75
N ALA A 26 15.00 36.38 31.54
CA ALA A 26 14.07 35.46 30.88
C ALA A 26 14.64 35.00 29.52
N PRO A 27 14.37 33.74 29.09
CA PRO A 27 14.74 33.28 27.76
C PRO A 27 14.02 34.13 26.73
N ARG A 28 14.80 34.87 25.93
CA ARG A 28 14.28 35.71 24.85
C ARG A 28 13.80 34.77 23.75
N VAL A 29 12.49 34.48 23.74
CA VAL A 29 11.83 33.82 22.60
C VAL A 29 12.10 34.73 21.40
N ARG A 30 12.91 34.25 20.44
CA ARG A 30 13.09 34.96 19.18
C ARG A 30 11.75 34.88 18.45
N ALA A 31 11.18 36.03 18.11
CA ALA A 31 10.06 36.12 17.20
C ALA A 31 10.40 35.32 15.94
N ILE A 32 9.52 34.40 15.56
CA ILE A 32 9.58 33.71 14.28
C ILE A 32 9.36 34.81 13.24
N ALA A 33 10.36 35.06 12.39
CA ALA A 33 10.21 36.04 11.31
C ALA A 33 9.03 35.61 10.42
N GLU A 34 8.16 36.55 10.07
CA GLU A 34 7.17 36.35 9.02
C GLU A 34 7.93 36.07 7.71
N VAL A 35 7.94 34.80 7.30
CA VAL A 35 8.52 34.39 6.03
C VAL A 35 7.45 34.65 4.96
N GLU A 36 7.69 35.65 4.13
CA GLU A 36 6.92 35.88 2.92
C GLU A 36 7.16 34.71 1.96
N TRP A 37 6.12 33.90 1.72
CA TRP A 37 6.17 32.77 0.81
C TRP A 37 6.05 33.29 -0.63
N THR A 38 7.18 33.48 -1.32
CA THR A 38 7.18 33.77 -2.76
C THR A 38 7.33 32.47 -3.54
N ASP A 39 6.40 32.19 -4.45
CA ASP A 39 6.48 31.01 -5.31
C ASP A 39 7.77 31.07 -6.16
N PRO A 40 8.58 29.99 -6.20
CA PRO A 40 9.76 29.94 -7.03
C PRO A 40 9.37 30.06 -8.52
N PRO A 41 10.19 30.71 -9.36
CA PRO A 41 9.92 30.82 -10.79
C PRO A 41 9.79 29.42 -11.39
N GLY A 42 8.66 29.17 -12.04
CA GLY A 42 8.39 27.90 -12.70
C GLY A 42 9.42 27.59 -13.80
N PRO A 43 9.59 26.31 -14.18
CA PRO A 43 10.52 25.94 -15.24
C PRO A 43 10.21 26.68 -16.55
N PRO A 44 11.22 27.02 -17.35
CA PRO A 44 11.02 27.71 -18.62
C PRO A 44 10.12 26.87 -19.53
N LYS A 45 9.04 27.48 -20.04
CA LYS A 45 8.13 26.81 -20.98
C LYS A 45 8.88 26.54 -22.29
N ALA A 46 8.82 25.31 -22.79
CA ALA A 46 9.40 24.96 -24.09
C ALA A 46 8.81 25.86 -25.20
N ARG A 47 9.68 26.34 -26.11
CA ARG A 47 9.26 27.17 -27.25
C ARG A 47 8.48 26.31 -28.25
N VAL A 48 7.33 26.79 -28.68
CA VAL A 48 6.51 26.13 -29.71
C VAL A 48 7.24 26.22 -31.06
N PRO A 49 7.39 25.12 -31.82
CA PRO A 49 7.99 25.15 -33.16
C PRO A 49 7.20 26.04 -34.13
N GLU A 50 7.92 26.65 -35.07
CA GLU A 50 7.33 27.46 -36.14
C GLU A 50 6.40 26.61 -37.03
N GLY A 51 5.27 27.18 -37.47
CA GLY A 51 4.26 26.45 -38.25
C GLY A 51 3.25 25.63 -37.43
N THR A 52 3.36 25.61 -36.09
CA THR A 52 2.33 24.97 -35.24
C THR A 52 1.02 25.76 -35.32
N PRO A 53 -0.12 25.15 -35.73
CA PRO A 53 -1.40 25.86 -35.79
C PRO A 53 -1.87 26.25 -34.38
N VAL A 54 -2.24 27.52 -34.21
CA VAL A 54 -2.80 28.03 -32.95
C VAL A 54 -4.25 27.56 -32.85
N VAL A 55 -4.49 26.53 -32.04
CA VAL A 55 -5.84 26.04 -31.74
C VAL A 55 -6.41 26.83 -30.56
N PRO A 56 -7.58 27.48 -30.68
CA PRO A 56 -8.20 28.17 -29.56
C PRO A 56 -8.54 27.15 -28.46
N THR A 57 -8.23 27.50 -27.21
CA THR A 57 -8.63 26.67 -26.08
C THR A 57 -10.14 26.77 -25.93
N MET A 58 -10.86 25.67 -26.21
CA MET A 58 -12.30 25.61 -25.94
C MET A 58 -12.54 25.64 -24.43
N ASP A 59 -13.42 26.49 -23.92
CA ASP A 59 -13.81 26.44 -22.51
C ASP A 59 -14.94 25.42 -22.28
N LEU A 60 -14.54 24.15 -22.24
CA LEU A 60 -15.47 23.04 -21.99
C LEU A 60 -15.58 22.80 -20.48
N PRO A 61 -16.78 22.94 -19.87
CA PRO A 61 -16.98 22.76 -18.43
C PRO A 61 -16.73 21.31 -18.00
N SER A 62 -17.04 20.33 -18.86
CA SER A 62 -16.75 18.91 -18.61
C SER A 62 -15.63 18.41 -19.50
N ARG A 63 -14.60 17.83 -18.87
CA ARG A 63 -13.45 17.21 -19.54
C ARG A 63 -13.12 15.87 -18.88
N PRO A 64 -13.82 14.78 -19.24
CA PRO A 64 -13.64 13.46 -18.61
C PRO A 64 -12.20 12.93 -18.63
N ARG A 65 -11.40 13.36 -19.62
CA ARG A 65 -9.95 13.05 -19.70
C ARG A 65 -9.17 13.55 -18.48
N ARG A 66 -9.64 14.57 -17.74
CA ARG A 66 -9.00 15.05 -16.51
C ARG A 66 -8.95 13.95 -15.44
N ASN A 67 -10.01 13.13 -15.31
CA ASN A 67 -10.06 12.00 -14.38
C ASN A 67 -9.12 10.84 -14.79
N ARG A 68 -8.47 10.93 -15.96
CA ARG A 68 -7.57 9.89 -16.49
C ARG A 68 -6.11 10.34 -16.58
N ARG A 69 -5.78 11.57 -16.13
CA ARG A 69 -4.47 12.22 -16.32
C ARG A 69 -3.31 11.50 -15.63
N SER A 70 -3.52 10.97 -14.43
CA SER A 70 -2.52 10.23 -13.67
C SER A 70 -3.13 8.95 -13.08
N GLU A 71 -2.27 8.02 -12.68
CA GLU A 71 -2.71 6.80 -11.99
C GLU A 71 -3.43 7.12 -10.67
N SER A 72 -2.90 8.07 -9.88
CA SER A 72 -3.51 8.51 -8.63
C SER A 72 -4.94 9.03 -8.81
N VAL A 73 -5.18 9.83 -9.86
CA VAL A 73 -6.52 10.34 -10.17
C VAL A 73 -7.43 9.20 -10.64
N ARG A 74 -6.96 8.32 -11.53
CA ARG A 74 -7.77 7.16 -11.96
C ARG A 74 -8.17 6.27 -10.80
N ARG A 75 -7.25 6.03 -9.85
CA ARG A 75 -7.51 5.21 -8.66
C ARG A 75 -8.46 5.89 -7.67
N ALA A 76 -8.42 7.21 -7.53
CA ALA A 76 -9.35 7.94 -6.67
C ALA A 76 -10.81 7.88 -7.16
N PHE A 77 -11.00 7.77 -8.48
CA PHE A 77 -12.31 7.71 -9.13
C PHE A 77 -12.66 6.31 -9.66
N SER A 78 -11.94 5.25 -9.28
CA SER A 78 -12.25 3.89 -9.72
C SER A 78 -13.51 3.37 -9.02
N GLU A 79 -14.48 2.90 -9.78
CA GLU A 79 -15.77 2.43 -9.24
C GLU A 79 -15.70 0.98 -8.70
N THR A 80 -14.85 0.14 -9.31
CA THR A 80 -14.76 -1.29 -9.01
C THR A 80 -13.37 -1.67 -8.53
N VAL A 81 -13.30 -2.46 -7.47
CA VAL A 81 -12.06 -3.04 -6.94
C VAL A 81 -12.24 -4.54 -6.81
N LEU A 82 -11.37 -5.31 -7.46
CA LEU A 82 -11.28 -6.75 -7.29
C LEU A 82 -10.25 -7.09 -6.21
N ARG A 83 -10.61 -7.99 -5.31
CA ARG A 83 -9.75 -8.53 -4.24
C ARG A 83 -9.70 -10.05 -4.38
N PRO A 84 -8.65 -10.73 -3.90
CA PRO A 84 -8.60 -12.20 -3.90
C PRO A 84 -9.84 -12.86 -3.29
N ALA A 85 -10.42 -12.25 -2.26
CA ALA A 85 -11.64 -12.71 -1.59
C ALA A 85 -12.91 -12.67 -2.48
N ASN A 86 -12.87 -12.01 -3.64
CA ASN A 86 -13.99 -11.99 -4.60
C ASN A 86 -13.98 -13.19 -5.56
N PHE A 87 -12.91 -13.99 -5.58
CA PHE A 87 -12.79 -15.14 -6.48
C PHE A 87 -13.26 -16.44 -5.82
N ILE A 88 -13.79 -17.33 -6.65
CA ILE A 88 -14.13 -18.72 -6.32
C ILE A 88 -13.22 -19.60 -7.18
N LEU A 89 -12.56 -20.59 -6.58
CA LEU A 89 -11.71 -21.53 -7.31
C LEU A 89 -12.48 -22.83 -7.59
N PRO A 90 -12.86 -23.10 -8.86
CA PRO A 90 -13.39 -24.40 -9.25
C PRO A 90 -12.27 -25.44 -9.32
N VAL A 91 -12.47 -26.60 -8.67
CA VAL A 91 -11.53 -27.71 -8.62
C VAL A 91 -12.21 -29.00 -9.06
N PHE A 92 -11.59 -29.70 -10.00
CA PHE A 92 -12.03 -31.01 -10.46
C PHE A 92 -11.30 -32.09 -9.66
N ILE A 93 -12.03 -33.05 -9.10
CA ILE A 93 -11.45 -34.15 -8.33
C ILE A 93 -11.76 -35.50 -8.97
N HIS A 94 -11.02 -36.54 -8.57
CA HIS A 94 -11.33 -37.93 -8.91
C HIS A 94 -10.78 -38.87 -7.83
N ASP A 95 -11.15 -40.14 -7.89
CA ASP A 95 -10.78 -41.16 -6.89
C ASP A 95 -9.32 -41.63 -6.94
N GLY A 96 -8.57 -41.26 -7.98
CA GLY A 96 -7.16 -41.67 -8.11
C GLY A 96 -6.23 -40.80 -7.26
N ASP A 97 -5.04 -41.31 -6.91
CA ASP A 97 -4.09 -40.54 -6.11
C ASP A 97 -3.29 -39.51 -6.94
N ALA A 98 -3.03 -39.81 -8.22
CA ALA A 98 -2.23 -38.96 -9.11
C ALA A 98 -3.11 -37.98 -9.91
N SER A 99 -2.65 -36.74 -10.06
CA SER A 99 -3.37 -35.73 -10.83
C SER A 99 -3.33 -36.01 -12.33
N ILE A 100 -4.47 -35.92 -13.01
CA ILE A 100 -4.62 -36.19 -14.44
C ILE A 100 -4.86 -34.88 -15.20
N PRO A 101 -3.99 -34.48 -16.14
CA PRO A 101 -4.17 -33.25 -16.89
C PRO A 101 -5.40 -33.31 -17.80
N ILE A 102 -6.13 -32.19 -17.89
CA ILE A 102 -7.27 -32.06 -18.79
C ILE A 102 -6.78 -31.42 -20.10
N ALA A 103 -6.73 -32.20 -21.18
CA ALA A 103 -6.17 -31.73 -22.45
C ALA A 103 -6.85 -30.48 -23.03
N SER A 104 -8.16 -30.32 -22.81
CA SER A 104 -8.92 -29.15 -23.26
C SER A 104 -8.74 -27.92 -22.38
N MET A 105 -8.17 -28.06 -21.18
CA MET A 105 -7.95 -26.98 -20.21
C MET A 105 -6.47 -26.96 -19.78
N PRO A 106 -5.56 -26.40 -20.59
CA PRO A 106 -4.15 -26.34 -20.27
C PRO A 106 -3.89 -25.67 -18.91
N GLY A 107 -3.06 -26.30 -18.09
CA GLY A 107 -2.76 -25.84 -16.73
C GLY A 107 -3.77 -26.29 -15.66
N VAL A 108 -4.83 -27.02 -16.06
CA VAL A 108 -5.82 -27.60 -15.15
C VAL A 108 -5.74 -29.12 -15.18
N SER A 109 -5.81 -29.73 -14.00
CA SER A 109 -5.80 -31.17 -13.81
C SER A 109 -6.98 -31.59 -12.94
N ARG A 110 -7.49 -32.80 -13.16
CA ARG A 110 -8.31 -33.49 -12.15
C ARG A 110 -7.38 -33.93 -11.04
N LEU A 111 -7.67 -33.49 -9.82
CA LEU A 111 -6.82 -33.73 -8.67
C LEU A 111 -7.25 -34.99 -7.94
N GLY A 112 -6.29 -35.74 -7.44
CA GLY A 112 -6.57 -36.74 -6.42
C GLY A 112 -7.05 -36.07 -5.14
N TRP A 113 -8.16 -36.56 -4.58
CA TRP A 113 -8.83 -35.88 -3.45
C TRP A 113 -8.00 -35.87 -2.16
N LYS A 114 -7.07 -36.81 -1.98
CA LYS A 114 -6.26 -36.93 -0.74
C LYS A 114 -5.11 -35.95 -0.67
N THR A 115 -4.37 -35.79 -1.76
CA THR A 115 -3.11 -35.03 -1.81
C THR A 115 -3.30 -33.76 -2.62
N GLY A 116 -3.61 -33.90 -3.92
CA GLY A 116 -3.69 -32.79 -4.86
C GLY A 116 -4.71 -31.72 -4.44
N LEU A 117 -5.90 -32.14 -3.98
CA LEU A 117 -6.93 -31.20 -3.52
C LEU A 117 -6.46 -30.36 -2.31
N VAL A 118 -5.84 -30.99 -1.32
CA VAL A 118 -5.41 -30.29 -0.09
C VAL A 118 -4.30 -29.30 -0.40
N GLU A 119 -3.35 -29.67 -1.25
CA GLU A 119 -2.28 -28.79 -1.72
C GLU A 119 -2.83 -27.60 -2.51
N GLU A 120 -3.79 -27.83 -3.42
CA GLU A 120 -4.44 -26.79 -4.21
C GLU A 120 -5.18 -25.78 -3.33
N VAL A 121 -5.98 -26.26 -2.37
CA VAL A 121 -6.73 -25.41 -1.45
C VAL A 121 -5.78 -24.60 -0.54
N ALA A 122 -4.72 -25.23 -0.03
CA ALA A 122 -3.71 -24.53 0.78
C ALA A 122 -3.03 -23.41 -0.03
N ARG A 123 -2.73 -23.67 -1.31
CA ARG A 123 -2.15 -22.67 -2.22
C ARG A 123 -3.13 -21.54 -2.54
N ALA A 124 -4.39 -21.84 -2.83
CA ALA A 124 -5.41 -20.83 -3.07
C ALA A 124 -5.58 -19.90 -1.85
N ARG A 125 -5.56 -20.49 -0.65
CA ARG A 125 -5.68 -19.77 0.61
C ARG A 125 -4.50 -18.84 0.86
N SER A 126 -3.27 -19.22 0.48
CA SER A 126 -2.09 -18.36 0.65
C SER A 126 -2.17 -17.08 -0.21
N TYR A 127 -2.89 -17.12 -1.33
CA TYR A 127 -3.18 -15.95 -2.17
C TYR A 127 -4.42 -15.15 -1.70
N GLY A 128 -5.17 -15.63 -0.71
CA GLY A 128 -6.35 -14.98 -0.16
C GLY A 128 -7.67 -15.34 -0.83
N VAL A 129 -7.70 -16.40 -1.63
CA VAL A 129 -8.93 -16.99 -2.19
C VAL A 129 -9.56 -17.90 -1.14
N ASN A 130 -10.84 -17.68 -0.84
CA ASN A 130 -11.49 -18.28 0.34
C ASN A 130 -12.70 -19.17 0.00
N ALA A 131 -13.09 -19.22 -1.27
CA ALA A 131 -14.22 -19.99 -1.75
C ALA A 131 -13.72 -21.01 -2.78
N ILE A 132 -14.13 -22.28 -2.61
CA ILE A 132 -13.78 -23.41 -3.46
C ILE A 132 -15.09 -24.03 -3.96
N ASP A 133 -15.14 -24.37 -5.24
CA ASP A 133 -16.25 -25.08 -5.87
C ASP A 133 -15.76 -26.46 -6.34
N LEU A 134 -16.40 -27.54 -5.91
CA LEU A 134 -15.90 -28.91 -6.08
C LEU A 134 -16.72 -29.67 -7.11
N PHE A 135 -16.02 -30.22 -8.11
CA PHE A 135 -16.59 -31.05 -9.17
C PHE A 135 -16.01 -32.47 -9.11
N PRO A 136 -16.80 -33.48 -8.66
CA PRO A 136 -16.39 -34.88 -8.63
C PRO A 136 -16.40 -35.55 -10.02
#